data_AF-A0A535E4S1-F1
#
_entry.id   AF-A0A535E4S1-F1
#
_cell.length_a   1.000
_cell.length_b   1.000
_cell.length_c   1.000
_cell.angle_alpha   90.00
_cell.angle_beta   90.00
_cell.angle_gamma   90.00
#
_symmetry.space_group_name_H-M   'P 1'
#
loop_
_entity.id
_entity.type
_entity.pdbx_description
1 polymer ?
#
loop_
_entity_poly.entity_id
_entity_poly.type
_entity_poly.pdbx_seq_one_letter_code
_entity_poly.pdbx_strand_id
1 'polypeptide(L)'
;MEGRVHAVALDCQVRIDAQRRRYRDDERKRLAELFGEPARWSRTLRSLLWAHVHASVPPFEGETSVLLHVPCTGDFNVLAAKYFNAVDQGAVPVSLLFSGTVFHAGETGALTVARIPWSAEATFDLPASVWHELLDLYYPNTAWLTVRMDAFERLQAYRAERGLLTWEQALDALLAGAAEETRS
;
A
#
# COMPACT_ATOMS: atom_id res chain seq x y z
N MET A 1 -29.52 16.20 -1.10
CA MET A 1 -29.22 17.40 -0.30
C MET A 1 -29.40 18.58 -1.22
N GLU A 2 -30.48 19.34 -1.08
CA GLU A 2 -30.61 20.65 -1.71
C GLU A 2 -30.11 21.67 -0.69
N GLY A 3 -28.95 22.28 -0.95
CA GLY A 3 -28.32 23.24 -0.04
C GLY A 3 -26.81 23.27 -0.17
N ARG A 4 -26.22 24.43 0.16
CA ARG A 4 -24.76 24.64 0.13
C ARG A 4 -24.07 23.76 1.18
N VAL A 5 -23.04 23.04 0.75
CA VAL A 5 -22.12 22.34 1.64
C VAL A 5 -21.06 23.33 2.10
N HIS A 6 -20.89 23.48 3.41
CA HIS A 6 -19.89 24.35 4.00
C HIS A 6 -18.54 23.67 4.17
N ALA A 7 -18.53 22.39 4.49
CA ALA A 7 -17.32 21.58 4.56
C ALA A 7 -17.66 20.08 4.58
N VAL A 8 -16.71 19.24 4.21
CA VAL A 8 -16.76 17.80 4.51
C VAL A 8 -15.46 17.39 5.17
N ALA A 9 -15.55 16.79 6.35
CA ALA A 9 -14.45 16.02 6.91
C ALA A 9 -14.60 14.58 6.38
N LEU A 10 -13.77 14.23 5.41
CA LEU A 10 -13.83 12.95 4.70
C LEU A 10 -12.71 12.03 5.19
N ASP A 11 -13.12 10.86 5.66
CA ASP A 11 -12.25 9.72 5.95
C ASP A 11 -12.45 8.68 4.84
N CYS A 12 -11.36 8.10 4.35
CA CYS A 12 -11.38 7.06 3.34
C CYS A 12 -10.48 5.90 3.74
N GLN A 13 -11.06 4.70 3.86
CA GLN A 13 -10.29 3.47 3.99
C GLN A 13 -10.07 2.87 2.60
N VAL A 14 -8.81 2.79 2.18
CA VAL A 14 -8.41 2.19 0.90
C VAL A 14 -8.00 0.75 1.15
N ARG A 15 -8.64 -0.18 0.44
CA ARG A 15 -8.40 -1.63 0.57
C ARG A 15 -8.05 -2.25 -0.77
N ILE A 16 -7.19 -3.25 -0.74
CA ILE A 16 -6.90 -4.11 -1.89
C ILE A 16 -7.74 -5.38 -1.74
N ASP A 17 -8.67 -5.63 -2.65
CA ASP A 17 -9.54 -6.80 -2.63
C ASP A 17 -8.89 -7.99 -3.34
N ALA A 18 -7.81 -8.51 -2.74
CA ALA A 18 -6.99 -9.58 -3.28
C ALA A 18 -7.81 -10.82 -3.73
N GLN A 19 -8.90 -11.14 -3.04
CA GLN A 19 -9.78 -12.27 -3.38
C GLN A 19 -10.58 -12.10 -4.66
N ARG A 20 -10.73 -10.87 -5.17
CA ARG A 20 -11.48 -10.58 -6.41
C ARG A 20 -10.61 -10.77 -7.66
N ARG A 21 -9.32 -11.02 -7.49
CA ARG A 21 -8.35 -11.20 -8.56
C ARG A 21 -7.95 -12.68 -8.72
N ARG A 22 -7.70 -13.09 -9.96
CA ARG A 22 -7.04 -14.36 -10.28
C ARG A 22 -5.54 -14.15 -10.40
N TYR A 23 -4.78 -15.11 -9.89
CA TYR A 23 -3.31 -15.06 -9.87
C TYR A 23 -2.70 -16.15 -10.73
N ARG A 24 -1.60 -15.77 -11.41
CA ARG A 24 -0.70 -16.66 -12.13
C ARG A 24 0.15 -17.48 -11.15
N ASP A 25 0.76 -18.55 -11.64
CA ASP A 25 1.50 -19.49 -10.78
C ASP A 25 2.76 -18.88 -10.16
N ASP A 26 3.40 -17.93 -10.84
CA ASP A 26 4.52 -17.16 -10.32
C ASP A 26 4.08 -16.15 -9.25
N GLU A 27 3.00 -15.39 -9.50
CA GLU A 27 2.38 -14.49 -8.52
C GLU A 27 1.97 -15.26 -7.25
N ARG A 28 1.40 -16.47 -7.41
CA ARG A 28 1.00 -17.34 -6.27
C ARG A 28 2.17 -17.68 -5.35
N LYS A 29 3.34 -17.96 -5.91
CA LYS A 29 4.55 -18.26 -5.12
C LYS A 29 5.01 -17.04 -4.34
N ARG A 30 5.03 -15.86 -4.98
CA ARG A 30 5.43 -14.60 -4.32
C ARG A 30 4.44 -14.19 -3.22
N LEU A 31 3.14 -14.42 -3.44
CA LEU A 31 2.07 -14.12 -2.50
C LEU A 31 1.97 -15.11 -1.33
N ALA A 32 2.72 -16.21 -1.35
CA ALA A 32 2.73 -17.19 -0.26
C ALA A 32 3.22 -16.57 1.06
N GLU A 33 4.07 -15.54 1.01
CA GLU A 33 4.49 -14.80 2.21
C GLU A 33 3.33 -14.04 2.86
N LEU A 34 2.37 -13.55 2.07
CA LEU A 34 1.23 -12.76 2.55
C LEU A 34 0.04 -13.62 2.95
N PHE A 35 -0.26 -14.66 2.16
CA PHE A 35 -1.48 -15.44 2.30
C PHE A 35 -1.22 -16.92 2.62
N GLY A 36 0.03 -17.33 2.78
CA GLY A 36 0.41 -18.73 2.93
C GLY A 36 0.23 -19.54 1.64
N GLU A 37 0.35 -20.86 1.78
CA GLU A 37 0.25 -21.81 0.67
C GLU A 37 -1.05 -21.67 -0.16
N PRO A 38 -0.99 -21.73 -1.50
CA PRO A 38 -2.15 -21.61 -2.39
C PRO A 38 -3.32 -22.55 -2.04
N ALA A 39 -3.03 -23.74 -1.52
CA ALA A 39 -4.05 -24.70 -1.07
C ALA A 39 -4.95 -24.17 0.07
N ARG A 40 -4.49 -23.16 0.82
CA ARG A 40 -5.21 -22.55 1.96
C ARG A 40 -5.94 -21.26 1.60
N TRP A 41 -5.81 -20.77 0.37
CA TRP A 41 -6.29 -19.45 -0.04
C TRP A 41 -7.80 -19.24 0.07
N SER A 42 -8.60 -20.32 0.07
CA SER A 42 -10.04 -20.22 0.40
C SER A 42 -10.29 -19.58 1.77
N ARG A 43 -9.35 -19.74 2.70
CA ARG A 43 -9.42 -19.21 4.08
C ARG A 43 -8.52 -18.01 4.32
N THR A 44 -7.39 -17.90 3.63
CA THR A 44 -6.36 -16.90 3.92
C THR A 44 -6.35 -15.70 2.98
N LEU A 45 -6.80 -15.87 1.72
CA LEU A 45 -6.88 -14.76 0.77
C LEU A 45 -8.04 -13.84 1.15
N ARG A 46 -7.69 -12.60 1.51
CA ARG A 46 -8.61 -11.59 2.08
C ARG A 46 -8.20 -10.19 1.64
N SER A 47 -9.10 -9.23 1.78
CA SER A 47 -8.79 -7.84 1.49
C SER A 47 -7.76 -7.28 2.46
N LEU A 48 -6.73 -6.63 1.94
CA LEU A 48 -5.68 -5.98 2.72
C LEU A 48 -6.03 -4.49 2.92
N LEU A 49 -5.72 -3.94 4.09
CA LEU A 49 -5.70 -2.49 4.27
C LEU A 49 -4.49 -1.93 3.53
N TRP A 50 -4.71 -0.99 2.63
CA TRP A 50 -3.63 -0.20 2.05
C TRP A 50 -3.37 1.03 2.90
N ALA A 51 -4.38 1.88 3.08
CA ALA A 51 -4.21 3.13 3.82
C ALA A 51 -5.52 3.63 4.42
N HIS A 52 -5.38 4.41 5.49
CA HIS A 52 -6.40 5.37 5.91
C HIS A 52 -5.98 6.75 5.38
N VAL A 53 -6.86 7.39 4.63
CA VAL A 53 -6.63 8.70 4.01
C VAL A 53 -7.70 9.66 4.51
N HIS A 54 -7.30 10.90 4.74
CA HIS A 54 -8.18 11.95 5.23
C HIS A 54 -8.14 13.14 4.26
N ALA A 55 -9.29 13.76 4.01
CA ALA A 55 -9.38 14.98 3.22
C ALA A 55 -10.38 15.96 3.86
N SER A 56 -10.01 17.24 3.86
CA SER A 56 -10.94 18.33 4.17
C SER A 56 -11.45 18.90 2.86
N VAL A 57 -12.74 18.75 2.59
CA VAL A 57 -13.39 19.27 1.38
C VAL A 57 -13.87 20.69 1.64
N PRO A 58 -13.45 21.68 0.83
CA PRO A 58 -13.88 23.07 0.98
C PRO A 58 -15.38 23.24 0.63
N PRO A 59 -15.99 24.41 0.92
CA PRO A 59 -17.37 24.68 0.59
C PRO A 59 -17.67 24.50 -0.91
N PHE A 60 -18.83 23.93 -1.24
CA PHE A 60 -19.29 23.76 -2.62
C PHE A 60 -20.82 23.67 -2.71
N GLU A 61 -21.33 23.79 -3.93
CA GLU A 61 -22.74 23.62 -4.27
C GLU A 61 -22.83 22.60 -5.41
N GLY A 62 -23.74 21.62 -5.30
CA GLY A 62 -23.87 20.54 -6.26
C GLY A 62 -22.75 19.50 -6.15
N GLU A 63 -21.67 19.68 -6.92
CA GLU A 63 -20.56 18.73 -7.04
C GLU A 63 -19.21 19.43 -6.89
N THR A 64 -18.23 18.71 -6.34
CA THR A 64 -16.83 19.15 -6.28
C THR A 64 -15.89 17.98 -6.44
N SER A 65 -14.63 18.26 -6.77
CA SER A 65 -13.56 17.28 -6.86
C SER A 65 -12.42 17.68 -5.93
N VAL A 66 -11.90 16.69 -5.20
CA VAL A 66 -10.73 16.86 -4.33
C VAL A 66 -9.75 15.73 -4.56
N LEU A 67 -8.48 15.99 -4.26
CA LEU A 67 -7.44 14.97 -4.32
C LEU A 67 -7.40 14.20 -2.99
N LEU A 68 -7.44 12.88 -3.08
CA LEU A 68 -7.16 11.96 -1.97
C LEU A 68 -5.77 11.36 -2.18
N HIS A 69 -4.81 11.79 -1.37
CA HIS A 69 -3.43 11.31 -1.47
C HIS A 69 -3.28 9.95 -0.79
N VAL A 70 -3.12 8.89 -1.60
CA VAL A 70 -2.86 7.54 -1.10
C VAL A 70 -1.34 7.35 -0.97
N PRO A 71 -0.82 7.06 0.24
CA PRO A 71 0.60 6.84 0.43
C PRO A 71 1.07 5.59 -0.32
N CYS A 72 2.15 5.75 -1.08
CA CYS A 72 2.85 4.68 -1.77
C CYS A 72 4.27 4.58 -1.20
N THR A 73 4.75 3.36 -1.01
CA THR A 73 6.05 3.12 -0.38
C THR A 73 6.73 1.91 -0.99
N GLY A 74 8.04 1.99 -1.19
CA GLY A 74 8.89 0.84 -1.53
C GLY A 74 9.28 -0.01 -0.32
N ASP A 75 8.80 0.32 0.88
CA ASP A 75 9.09 -0.46 2.09
C ASP A 75 8.40 -1.81 2.03
N PHE A 76 9.23 -2.84 1.85
CA PHE A 76 8.81 -4.23 1.80
C PHE A 76 8.23 -4.75 3.10
N ASN A 77 8.18 -4.02 4.22
CA ASN A 77 7.41 -4.47 5.39
C ASN A 77 5.92 -4.11 5.33
N VAL A 78 5.53 -3.19 4.45
CA VAL A 78 4.12 -2.79 4.31
C VAL A 78 3.40 -3.81 3.44
N LEU A 79 2.31 -4.40 3.97
CA LEU A 79 1.56 -5.46 3.29
C LEU A 79 1.09 -5.06 1.88
N ALA A 80 0.67 -3.80 1.70
CA ALA A 80 0.29 -3.28 0.39
C ALA A 80 1.48 -3.28 -0.59
N ALA A 81 2.66 -2.82 -0.15
CA ALA A 81 3.86 -2.82 -0.97
C ALA A 81 4.31 -4.24 -1.35
N LYS A 82 4.32 -5.17 -0.38
CA LYS A 82 4.57 -6.60 -0.65
C LYS A 82 3.60 -7.16 -1.69
N TYR A 83 2.31 -6.82 -1.56
CA TYR A 83 1.28 -7.30 -2.47
C TYR A 83 1.52 -6.78 -3.89
N PHE A 84 1.75 -5.47 -4.05
CA PHE A 84 1.99 -4.89 -5.36
C PHE A 84 3.28 -5.41 -6.00
N ASN A 85 4.35 -5.63 -5.22
CA ASN A 85 5.58 -6.24 -5.72
C ASN A 85 5.40 -7.72 -6.12
N ALA A 86 4.40 -8.40 -5.58
CA ALA A 86 4.12 -9.78 -5.98
C ALA A 86 3.30 -9.87 -7.28
N VAL A 87 2.68 -8.77 -7.73
CA VAL A 87 1.71 -8.72 -8.82
C VAL A 87 2.20 -7.79 -9.92
N ASP A 88 2.74 -8.35 -11.01
CA ASP A 88 3.48 -7.55 -12.00
C ASP A 88 2.58 -6.97 -13.11
N GLN A 89 1.38 -7.53 -13.32
CA GLN A 89 0.53 -7.22 -14.48
C GLN A 89 -0.96 -7.14 -14.13
N GLY A 90 -1.79 -6.65 -15.05
CA GLY A 90 -3.26 -6.64 -14.92
C GLY A 90 -3.80 -5.70 -13.84
N ALA A 91 -5.09 -5.81 -13.54
CA ALA A 91 -5.78 -4.93 -12.59
C ALA A 91 -5.75 -5.45 -11.15
N VAL A 92 -5.40 -4.57 -10.21
CA VAL A 92 -5.53 -4.77 -8.76
C VAL A 92 -6.84 -4.15 -8.31
N PRO A 93 -7.83 -4.95 -7.87
CA PRO A 93 -9.11 -4.42 -7.40
C PRO A 93 -8.91 -3.64 -6.10
N VAL A 94 -9.27 -2.37 -6.11
CA VAL A 94 -9.21 -1.47 -4.95
C VAL A 94 -10.62 -1.04 -4.57
N SER A 95 -10.90 -1.01 -3.28
CA SER A 95 -12.14 -0.48 -2.72
C SER A 95 -11.84 0.73 -1.83
N LEU A 96 -12.59 1.80 -2.03
CA LEU A 96 -12.56 3.03 -1.25
C LEU A 96 -13.84 3.09 -0.42
N LEU A 97 -13.71 2.97 0.89
CA LEU A 97 -14.82 3.03 1.82
C LEU A 97 -14.83 4.40 2.49
N PHE A 98 -15.86 5.20 2.21
CA PHE A 98 -15.96 6.57 2.70
C PHE A 98 -16.72 6.63 4.01
N SER A 99 -16.25 7.48 4.92
CA SER A 99 -16.95 7.85 6.13
C SER A 99 -16.60 9.28 6.51
N GLY A 100 -17.29 9.84 7.50
CA GLY A 100 -17.03 11.20 7.96
C GLY A 100 -18.29 12.03 8.10
N THR A 101 -18.14 13.34 7.99
CA THR A 101 -19.15 14.31 8.38
C THR A 101 -19.31 15.40 7.33
N VAL A 102 -20.56 15.65 6.91
CA VAL A 102 -20.95 16.74 6.02
C VAL A 102 -21.54 17.88 6.86
N PHE A 103 -20.99 19.07 6.69
CA PHE A 103 -21.49 20.31 7.28
C PHE A 103 -22.22 21.11 6.20
N HIS A 104 -23.50 21.35 6.36
CA HIS A 104 -24.32 22.02 5.34
C HIS A 104 -25.31 23.01 5.97
N ALA A 105 -25.83 23.92 5.15
CA ALA A 105 -26.92 24.79 5.56
C ALA A 105 -28.20 23.96 5.74
N GLY A 106 -28.88 24.14 6.87
CA GLY A 106 -30.24 23.66 7.07
C GLY A 106 -31.27 24.58 6.40
N GLU A 107 -32.54 24.15 6.35
CA GLU A 107 -33.64 24.89 5.70
C GLU A 107 -33.81 26.32 6.24
N THR A 108 -33.44 26.55 7.51
CA THR A 108 -33.52 27.86 8.20
C THR A 108 -32.20 28.65 8.15
N GLY A 109 -31.19 28.18 7.41
CA GLY A 109 -29.86 28.78 7.34
C GLY A 109 -28.93 28.42 8.51
N ALA A 110 -29.40 27.64 9.49
CA ALA A 110 -28.57 27.14 10.59
C ALA A 110 -27.61 26.04 10.13
N LEU A 111 -26.43 25.94 10.75
CA LEU A 111 -25.47 24.88 10.46
C LEU A 111 -26.05 23.52 10.89
N THR A 112 -26.13 22.59 9.96
CA THR A 112 -26.59 21.21 10.17
C THR A 112 -25.46 20.24 9.86
N VAL A 113 -25.49 19.09 10.56
CA VAL A 113 -24.47 18.05 10.48
C VAL A 113 -25.12 16.74 10.04
N ALA A 114 -24.57 16.13 8.99
CA ALA A 114 -24.95 14.80 8.53
C ALA A 114 -23.73 13.87 8.50
N ARG A 115 -23.94 12.57 8.70
CA ARG A 115 -22.89 11.55 8.53
C ARG A 115 -22.90 11.03 7.11
N ILE A 116 -21.71 10.78 6.56
CA ILE A 116 -21.59 10.08 5.28
C ILE A 116 -22.18 8.66 5.45
N PRO A 117 -23.09 8.22 4.57
CA PRO A 117 -23.69 6.89 4.67
C PRO A 117 -22.64 5.79 4.53
N TRP A 118 -22.83 4.68 5.23
CA TRP A 118 -21.96 3.50 5.14
C TRP A 118 -21.92 2.86 3.74
N SER A 119 -22.95 3.11 2.93
CA SER A 119 -23.02 2.67 1.53
C SER A 119 -22.22 3.55 0.58
N ALA A 120 -21.58 4.63 1.06
CA ALA A 120 -20.73 5.46 0.24
C ALA A 120 -19.39 4.75 0.04
N GLU A 121 -19.28 4.05 -1.09
CA GLU A 121 -18.09 3.33 -1.49
C GLU A 121 -17.85 3.47 -2.99
N ALA A 122 -16.59 3.28 -3.40
CA ALA A 122 -16.20 3.20 -4.79
C ALA A 122 -15.22 2.04 -4.99
N THR A 123 -15.25 1.45 -6.18
CA THR A 123 -14.30 0.42 -6.58
C THR A 123 -13.52 0.86 -7.79
N PHE A 124 -12.24 0.57 -7.83
CA PHE A 124 -11.35 0.94 -8.91
C PHE A 124 -10.36 -0.19 -9.21
N ASP A 125 -10.22 -0.52 -10.49
CA ASP A 125 -9.28 -1.53 -10.96
C ASP A 125 -7.95 -0.85 -11.30
N LEU A 126 -7.07 -0.73 -10.30
CA LEU A 126 -5.77 -0.07 -10.44
C LEU A 126 -4.82 -0.95 -11.27
N PRO A 127 -4.29 -0.49 -12.43
CA PRO A 127 -3.30 -1.26 -13.15
C PRO A 127 -2.05 -1.47 -12.30
N ALA A 128 -1.59 -2.72 -12.19
CA ALA A 128 -0.39 -3.05 -11.44
C ALA A 128 0.85 -2.29 -11.94
N SER A 129 0.90 -1.96 -13.25
CA SER A 129 2.00 -1.20 -13.83
C SER A 129 2.14 0.19 -13.22
N VAL A 130 1.04 0.85 -12.83
CA VAL A 130 1.07 2.20 -12.21
C VAL A 130 1.92 2.21 -10.94
N TRP A 131 1.85 1.14 -10.15
CA TRP A 131 2.67 1.02 -8.95
C TRP A 131 4.16 0.86 -9.29
N HIS A 132 4.48 0.01 -10.27
CA HIS A 132 5.86 -0.23 -10.69
C HIS A 132 6.48 1.01 -11.32
N GLU A 133 5.75 1.69 -12.22
CA GLU A 133 6.14 2.96 -12.81
C GLU A 133 6.39 4.03 -11.75
N LEU A 134 5.54 4.08 -10.70
CA LEU A 134 5.72 4.99 -9.58
C LEU A 134 6.99 4.67 -8.79
N LEU A 135 7.23 3.41 -8.45
CA LEU A 135 8.43 3.02 -7.72
C LEU A 135 9.70 3.26 -8.56
N ASP A 136 9.69 2.96 -9.85
CA ASP A 136 10.82 3.22 -10.75
C ASP A 136 11.12 4.72 -10.88
N LEU A 137 10.07 5.56 -10.83
CA LEU A 137 10.22 7.02 -10.87
C LEU A 137 10.87 7.58 -9.61
N TYR A 138 10.46 7.10 -8.42
CA TYR A 138 10.91 7.66 -7.14
C TYR A 138 12.13 6.93 -6.55
N TYR A 139 12.35 5.67 -6.89
CA TYR A 139 13.39 4.79 -6.34
C TYR A 139 14.09 3.94 -7.42
N PRO A 140 14.64 4.55 -8.49
CA PRO A 140 15.22 3.80 -9.60
C PRO A 140 16.39 2.92 -9.16
N ASN A 141 16.39 1.65 -9.57
CA ASN A 141 17.45 0.68 -9.31
C ASN A 141 17.83 0.52 -7.82
N THR A 142 16.90 0.80 -6.90
CA THR A 142 17.13 0.71 -5.46
C THR A 142 16.03 -0.11 -4.79
N ALA A 143 16.41 -0.84 -3.75
CA ALA A 143 15.47 -1.56 -2.90
C ALA A 143 15.63 -1.08 -1.46
N TRP A 144 14.51 -0.94 -0.76
CA TRP A 144 14.49 -0.62 0.66
C TRP A 144 14.50 -1.90 1.48
N LEU A 145 15.60 -2.15 2.18
CA LEU A 145 15.72 -3.27 3.12
C LEU A 145 15.70 -2.75 4.55
N THR A 146 14.56 -2.90 5.21
CA THR A 146 14.44 -2.58 6.63
C THR A 146 14.81 -3.83 7.44
N VAL A 147 15.88 -3.72 8.24
CA VAL A 147 16.34 -4.78 9.15
C VAL A 147 16.26 -4.32 10.60
N ARG A 148 16.27 -5.27 11.54
CA ARG A 148 16.42 -4.94 12.95
C ARG A 148 17.80 -4.30 13.21
N MET A 149 17.86 -3.42 14.20
CA MET A 149 19.10 -2.70 14.53
C MET A 149 20.26 -3.64 14.89
N ASP A 150 19.99 -4.72 15.62
CA ASP A 150 21.01 -5.72 15.97
C ASP A 150 21.56 -6.47 14.74
N ALA A 151 20.71 -6.73 13.74
CA ALA A 151 21.15 -7.31 12.46
C ALA A 151 22.01 -6.31 11.66
N PHE A 152 21.62 -5.03 11.67
CA PHE A 152 22.39 -3.96 11.04
C PHE A 152 23.76 -3.76 11.68
N GLU A 153 23.85 -3.74 13.01
CA GLU A 153 25.12 -3.64 13.75
C GLU A 153 26.06 -4.80 13.41
N ARG A 154 25.53 -6.03 13.30
CA ARG A 154 26.31 -7.20 12.87
C ARG A 154 26.82 -7.06 11.43
N LEU A 155 25.99 -6.58 10.52
CA LEU A 155 26.39 -6.31 9.13
C LEU A 155 27.45 -5.20 9.05
N GLN A 156 27.31 -4.17 9.89
CA GLN A 156 28.29 -3.07 10.00
C GLN A 156 29.65 -3.57 10.49
N ALA A 157 29.68 -4.41 11.53
CA ALA A 157 30.90 -5.02 12.03
C ALA A 157 31.56 -5.90 10.95
N TYR A 158 30.78 -6.77 10.29
CA TYR A 158 31.25 -7.61 9.18
C TYR A 158 31.91 -6.80 8.06
N ARG A 159 31.28 -5.67 7.70
CA ARG A 159 31.79 -4.73 6.69
C ARG A 159 33.13 -4.11 7.11
N ALA A 160 33.23 -3.67 8.36
CA ALA A 160 34.44 -3.05 8.92
C ALA A 160 35.63 -4.02 9.00
N GLU A 161 35.40 -5.24 9.48
CA GLU A 161 36.43 -6.28 9.61
C GLU A 161 37.09 -6.64 8.27
N ARG A 162 36.33 -6.57 7.17
CA ARG A 162 36.77 -6.91 5.82
C ARG A 162 37.20 -5.70 4.98
N GLY A 163 37.20 -4.51 5.57
CA GLY A 163 37.58 -3.27 4.88
C GLY A 163 36.68 -2.93 3.68
N LEU A 164 35.41 -3.35 3.70
CA LEU A 164 34.47 -3.17 2.59
C LEU A 164 33.91 -1.73 2.60
N LEU A 165 33.91 -1.08 1.44
CA LEU A 165 33.60 0.36 1.33
C LEU A 165 32.10 0.63 1.23
N THR A 166 31.32 -0.33 0.75
CA THR A 166 29.89 -0.19 0.49
C THR A 166 29.07 -1.30 1.15
N TRP A 167 27.76 -1.08 1.31
CA TRP A 167 26.86 -2.09 1.85
C TRP A 167 26.63 -3.21 0.84
N GLU A 168 26.61 -2.89 -0.45
CA GLU A 168 26.54 -3.82 -1.57
C GLU A 168 27.68 -4.83 -1.51
N GLN A 169 28.91 -4.36 -1.33
CA GLN A 169 30.07 -5.26 -1.14
C GLN A 169 29.92 -6.17 0.09
N ALA A 170 29.35 -5.66 1.19
CA ALA A 170 29.11 -6.46 2.38
C ALA A 170 28.06 -7.57 2.13
N LEU A 171 26.98 -7.23 1.42
CA LEU A 171 25.94 -8.16 1.04
C LEU A 171 26.47 -9.21 0.05
N ASP A 172 27.20 -8.80 -0.99
CA ASP A 172 27.79 -9.70 -1.99
C ASP A 172 28.75 -10.70 -1.34
N ALA A 173 29.63 -10.22 -0.45
CA ALA A 173 30.56 -11.09 0.27
C ALA A 173 29.84 -12.08 1.21
N LEU A 174 28.76 -11.64 1.85
CA LEU A 174 27.95 -12.49 2.73
C LEU A 174 27.20 -13.57 1.93
N LEU A 175 26.62 -13.21 0.79
CA LEU A 175 25.90 -14.14 -0.09
C LEU A 175 26.85 -15.15 -0.75
N ALA A 176 28.04 -14.71 -1.19
CA ALA A 176 29.05 -15.59 -1.75
C ALA A 176 29.51 -16.66 -0.74
N GLY A 177 29.79 -16.27 0.51
CA GLY A 177 30.16 -17.20 1.57
C GLY A 177 29.07 -18.23 1.88
N ALA A 178 27.81 -17.81 1.94
CA ALA A 178 26.68 -18.73 2.16
C ALA A 178 26.50 -19.74 1.01
N ALA A 179 26.76 -19.32 -0.23
CA ALA A 179 26.69 -20.20 -1.40
C ALA A 179 27.81 -21.25 -1.42
N GLU A 180 28.99 -20.92 -0.91
CA GLU A 180 30.11 -21.86 -0.76
C GLU A 180 29.84 -22.91 0.33
N GLU A 181 29.28 -22.50 1.48
CA GLU A 181 28.88 -23.42 2.56
C GLU A 181 27.78 -24.39 2.14
N THR A 182 26.81 -23.95 1.33
CA THR A 182 25.71 -24.81 0.84
C THR A 182 26.18 -25.87 -0.18
N ARG A 183 27.36 -25.67 -0.80
CA ARG A 183 27.95 -26.60 -1.78
C ARG A 183 28.90 -27.62 -1.16
N SER A 184 29.33 -27.40 0.09
CA SER A 184 30.16 -28.33 0.87
C SER A 184 29.32 -29.35 1.62
#